data_AF-A0A937AXC6-F1
#
_entry.id   AF-A0A937AXC6-F1
#
_cell.length_a   1.000
_cell.length_b   1.000
_cell.length_c   1.000
_cell.angle_alpha   90.00
_cell.angle_beta   90.00
_cell.angle_gamma   90.00
#
_symmetry.space_group_name_H-M   'P 1'
#
loop_
_entity.id
_entity.type
_entity.pdbx_description
1 polymer ?
#
loop_
_entity_poly.entity_id
_entity_poly.type
_entity_poly.pdbx_seq_one_letter_code
_entity_poly.pdbx_strand_id
1 'polypeptide(L)'
;VGPEMWIRARAYPVTDAVARADSYKRYEDGYGLNAATMEWFFDHYAPDKTQRGDWRVSPIRAASLAALPPALVITAGYDPLCDEGRAYAARLHKEGTRADLVEFGGMLHGFLSSPMLLHGARRGTSLAAAALREALVLRAQ
;
A
#
# COMPACT_ATOMS: atom_id res chain seq x y z
N VAL A 1 12.42 -7.97 21.05
CA VAL A 1 12.26 -6.54 20.66
C VAL A 1 12.72 -6.43 19.22
N GLY A 2 11.84 -6.04 18.29
CA GLY A 2 12.21 -5.85 16.89
C GLY A 2 13.03 -4.57 16.70
N PRO A 3 13.67 -4.36 15.53
CA PRO A 3 14.33 -3.10 15.25
C PRO A 3 13.33 -1.95 15.30
N GLU A 4 13.77 -0.82 15.85
CA GLU A 4 12.98 0.40 15.91
C GLU A 4 12.73 0.93 14.48
N MET A 5 11.47 1.24 14.18
CA MET A 5 11.05 1.76 12.88
C MET A 5 10.44 3.15 13.06
N TRP A 6 10.89 4.11 12.26
CA TRP A 6 10.50 5.53 12.39
C TRP A 6 9.38 5.93 11.44
N ILE A 7 9.36 5.31 10.26
CA ILE A 7 8.34 5.55 9.24
C ILE A 7 8.16 4.30 8.38
N ARG A 8 6.95 4.11 7.85
CA ARG A 8 6.61 3.08 6.87
C ARG A 8 6.07 3.73 5.60
N ALA A 9 6.88 3.76 4.54
CA ALA A 9 6.41 4.18 3.22
C ALA A 9 5.91 2.95 2.44
N ARG A 10 4.63 2.97 2.02
CA ARG A 10 3.95 1.87 1.32
C ARG A 10 3.42 2.40 0.00
N ALA A 11 4.05 1.99 -1.11
CA ALA A 11 3.56 2.27 -2.44
C ALA A 11 2.63 1.15 -2.91
N TYR A 12 1.40 1.51 -3.30
CA TYR A 12 0.34 0.64 -3.84
C TYR A 12 0.29 -0.73 -3.14
N PRO A 13 0.13 -0.76 -1.80
CA PRO A 13 0.31 -1.97 -1.03
C PRO A 13 -0.82 -2.97 -1.29
N VAL A 14 -0.45 -4.25 -1.38
CA VAL A 14 -1.39 -5.36 -1.17
C VAL A 14 -1.62 -5.48 0.34
N THR A 15 -2.88 -5.47 0.78
CA THR A 15 -3.27 -5.44 2.19
C THR A 15 -4.35 -6.46 2.54
N ASP A 16 -5.09 -7.00 1.57
CA ASP A 16 -6.06 -8.08 1.78
C ASP A 16 -6.09 -9.08 0.62
N ALA A 17 -5.62 -10.30 0.90
CA ALA A 17 -5.65 -11.41 -0.05
C ALA A 17 -6.99 -12.17 -0.04
N VAL A 18 -7.95 -11.80 0.81
CA VAL A 18 -9.26 -12.46 0.94
C VAL A 18 -10.39 -11.56 0.46
N ALA A 19 -10.51 -10.34 1.01
CA ALA A 19 -11.55 -9.41 0.59
C ALA A 19 -11.12 -8.71 -0.70
N ARG A 20 -11.74 -9.07 -1.84
CA ARG A 20 -11.55 -8.36 -3.10
C ARG A 20 -12.39 -7.08 -3.06
N ALA A 21 -11.73 -5.93 -2.94
CA ALA A 21 -12.41 -4.64 -2.92
C ALA A 21 -13.01 -4.30 -4.30
N ASP A 22 -13.95 -3.34 -4.35
CA ASP A 22 -14.65 -2.96 -5.58
C ASP A 22 -13.72 -2.53 -6.72
N SER A 23 -12.57 -1.92 -6.39
CA SER A 23 -11.52 -1.56 -7.36
C SER A 23 -11.00 -2.73 -8.19
N TYR A 24 -11.00 -3.97 -7.69
CA TYR A 24 -10.63 -5.14 -8.50
C TYR A 24 -11.53 -5.30 -9.72
N LYS A 25 -12.83 -5.03 -9.55
CA LYS A 25 -13.81 -5.06 -10.62
C LYS A 25 -13.74 -3.81 -11.49
N ARG A 26 -13.57 -2.62 -10.88
CA ARG A 26 -13.51 -1.36 -11.65
C ARG A 26 -12.32 -1.31 -12.61
N TYR A 27 -11.23 -1.99 -12.31
CA TYR A 27 -9.98 -1.97 -13.08
C TYR A 27 -9.55 -3.36 -13.56
N GLU A 28 -10.52 -4.23 -13.89
CA GLU A 28 -10.25 -5.61 -14.30
C GLU A 28 -9.55 -5.73 -15.67
N ASP A 29 -9.82 -4.81 -16.59
CA ASP A 29 -9.31 -4.86 -17.96
C ASP A 29 -8.61 -3.56 -18.38
N GLY A 30 -7.47 -3.68 -19.06
CA GLY A 30 -6.79 -2.56 -19.73
C GLY A 30 -5.81 -1.73 -18.87
N TYR A 31 -5.61 -2.08 -17.60
CA TYR A 31 -4.79 -1.29 -16.65
C TYR A 31 -3.50 -1.98 -16.19
N GLY A 32 -3.07 -3.03 -16.89
CA GLY A 32 -1.82 -3.76 -16.61
C GLY A 32 -1.97 -4.78 -15.48
N LEU A 33 -2.10 -4.32 -14.23
CA LEU A 33 -2.41 -5.19 -13.10
C LEU A 33 -3.93 -5.43 -13.03
N ASN A 34 -4.35 -6.69 -12.87
CA ASN A 34 -5.76 -7.05 -12.72
C ASN A 34 -5.99 -8.18 -11.70
N ALA A 35 -7.26 -8.54 -11.50
CA ALA A 35 -7.68 -9.56 -10.55
C ALA A 35 -7.09 -10.95 -10.85
N ALA A 36 -7.00 -11.34 -12.11
CA ALA A 36 -6.45 -12.63 -12.51
C ALA A 36 -4.93 -12.71 -12.24
N THR A 37 -4.20 -11.63 -12.53
CA THR A 37 -2.77 -11.52 -12.21
C THR A 37 -2.53 -11.55 -10.70
N MET A 38 -3.35 -10.85 -9.91
CA MET A 38 -3.27 -10.89 -8.44
C MET A 38 -3.56 -12.30 -7.89
N GLU A 39 -4.59 -12.98 -8.40
CA GLU A 39 -4.87 -14.35 -7.99
C GLU A 39 -3.71 -15.30 -8.33
N TRP A 40 -3.13 -15.15 -9.53
CA TRP A 40 -1.92 -15.90 -9.91
C TRP A 40 -0.76 -15.65 -8.93
N PHE A 41 -0.49 -14.38 -8.56
CA PHE A 41 0.54 -14.08 -7.55
C PHE A 41 0.22 -14.72 -6.19
N PHE A 42 -1.04 -14.71 -5.75
CA PHE A 42 -1.44 -15.35 -4.50
C PHE A 42 -1.34 -16.87 -4.56
N ASP A 43 -1.63 -17.50 -5.68
CA ASP A 43 -1.48 -18.95 -5.87
C ASP A 43 -0.02 -19.38 -5.74
N HIS A 44 0.94 -18.53 -6.12
CA HIS A 44 2.37 -18.80 -5.92
C HIS A 44 2.86 -18.47 -4.51
N TYR A 45 2.41 -17.35 -3.93
CA TYR A 45 2.90 -16.88 -2.63
C TYR A 45 2.26 -17.60 -1.43
N ALA A 46 0.95 -17.85 -1.51
CA ALA A 46 0.13 -18.49 -0.48
C ALA A 46 -0.83 -19.49 -1.15
N PRO A 47 -0.32 -20.64 -1.63
CA PRO A 47 -1.10 -21.64 -2.37
C PRO A 47 -2.23 -22.23 -1.53
N ASP A 48 -2.03 -22.39 -0.22
CA ASP A 48 -3.11 -22.73 0.70
C ASP A 48 -4.00 -21.50 0.94
N LYS A 49 -5.16 -21.49 0.28
CA LYS A 49 -6.13 -20.39 0.35
C LYS A 49 -6.62 -20.12 1.78
N THR A 50 -6.58 -21.12 2.67
CA THR A 50 -7.00 -20.94 4.07
C THR A 50 -6.03 -20.03 4.84
N GLN A 51 -4.77 -19.93 4.41
CA GLN A 51 -3.74 -19.10 5.05
C GLN A 51 -3.77 -17.64 4.59
N ARG A 52 -4.49 -17.31 3.51
CA ARG A 52 -4.52 -15.94 2.97
C ARG A 52 -5.14 -14.93 3.93
N GLY A 53 -5.99 -15.40 4.85
CA GLY A 53 -6.56 -14.57 5.92
C GLY A 53 -5.59 -14.23 7.05
N ASP A 54 -4.42 -14.88 7.11
CA ASP A 54 -3.38 -14.59 8.10
C ASP A 54 -2.87 -13.16 7.94
N TRP A 55 -2.67 -12.45 9.05
CA TRP A 55 -2.24 -11.04 9.04
C TRP A 55 -0.88 -10.82 8.38
N ARG A 56 -0.04 -11.87 8.25
CA ARG A 56 1.25 -11.81 7.55
C ARG A 56 1.08 -11.73 6.04
N VAL A 57 -0.04 -12.23 5.50
CA VAL A 57 -0.42 -12.13 4.08
C VAL A 57 -1.35 -10.93 3.87
N SER A 58 -2.30 -10.75 4.78
CA SER A 58 -3.33 -9.70 4.73
C SER A 58 -3.19 -8.77 5.93
N PRO A 59 -2.25 -7.81 5.92
CA PRO A 59 -1.95 -6.96 7.08
C PRO A 59 -3.15 -6.15 7.59
N ILE A 60 -4.18 -5.91 6.77
CA ILE A 60 -5.43 -5.30 7.24
C ILE A 60 -6.21 -6.19 8.22
N ARG A 61 -5.80 -7.45 8.41
CA ARG A 61 -6.41 -8.43 9.32
C ARG A 61 -5.63 -8.62 10.62
N ALA A 62 -4.56 -7.86 10.84
CA ALA A 62 -3.84 -7.87 12.12
C ALA A 62 -4.78 -7.54 13.29
N ALA A 63 -4.57 -8.17 14.45
CA ALA A 63 -5.41 -7.95 15.63
C ALA A 63 -5.42 -6.47 16.08
N SER A 64 -4.32 -5.77 15.86
CA SER A 64 -4.19 -4.32 16.09
C SER A 64 -3.21 -3.71 15.09
N LEU A 65 -3.54 -2.50 14.65
CA LEU A 65 -2.72 -1.57 13.88
C LEU A 65 -2.38 -0.31 14.68
N ALA A 66 -2.64 -0.31 15.99
CA ALA A 66 -2.29 0.77 16.92
C ALA A 66 -0.79 0.79 17.24
N ALA A 67 -0.30 1.94 17.69
CA ALA A 67 1.08 2.14 18.14
C ALA A 67 2.15 1.68 17.13
N LEU A 68 1.81 1.69 15.84
CA LEU A 68 2.76 1.44 14.78
C LEU A 68 3.44 2.75 14.37
N PRO A 69 4.62 2.70 13.73
CA PRO A 69 5.27 3.89 13.22
C PRO A 69 4.37 4.64 12.23
N PRO A 70 4.49 5.98 12.14
CA PRO A 70 3.83 6.78 11.12
C PRO A 70 3.96 6.14 9.73
N ALA A 71 2.88 6.18 8.96
CA ALA A 71 2.82 5.60 7.62
C ALA A 71 2.59 6.66 6.56
N LEU A 72 3.26 6.52 5.42
CA LEU A 72 2.88 7.14 4.16
C LEU A 72 2.34 6.03 3.26
N VAL A 73 1.07 6.12 2.85
CA VAL A 73 0.42 5.19 1.92
C VAL A 73 0.19 5.92 0.61
N ILE A 74 0.74 5.39 -0.48
CA ILE A 74 0.57 5.93 -1.83
C ILE A 74 -0.30 4.97 -2.63
N THR A 75 -1.39 5.46 -3.23
CA THR A 75 -2.25 4.67 -4.14
C THR A 75 -2.17 5.21 -5.57
N ALA A 76 -2.42 4.34 -6.55
CA ALA A 76 -2.62 4.70 -7.94
C ALA A 76 -4.12 4.70 -8.26
N GLY A 77 -4.59 5.63 -9.09
CA GLY A 77 -6.02 5.81 -9.35
C GLY A 77 -6.64 4.69 -10.20
N TYR A 78 -5.87 4.16 -11.15
CA TYR A 78 -6.24 3.05 -12.04
C TYR A 78 -5.53 1.78 -11.58
N ASP A 79 -5.88 1.30 -10.39
CA ASP A 79 -5.21 0.18 -9.74
C ASP A 79 -6.24 -0.66 -8.95
N PRO A 80 -6.32 -1.98 -9.17
CA PRO A 80 -7.22 -2.85 -8.41
C PRO A 80 -6.95 -2.82 -6.89
N LEU A 81 -5.75 -2.41 -6.45
CA LEU A 81 -5.38 -2.35 -5.04
C LEU A 81 -5.72 -1.01 -4.35
N CYS A 82 -6.28 -0.05 -5.08
CA CYS A 82 -6.44 1.30 -4.53
C CYS A 82 -7.42 1.36 -3.35
N ASP A 83 -8.54 0.62 -3.38
CA ASP A 83 -9.50 0.66 -2.26
C ASP A 83 -8.96 -0.06 -1.03
N GLU A 84 -8.25 -1.18 -1.18
CA GLU A 84 -7.65 -1.87 -0.04
C GLU A 84 -6.52 -1.03 0.59
N GLY A 85 -5.75 -0.30 -0.21
CA GLY A 85 -4.80 0.71 0.28
C GLY A 85 -5.47 1.83 1.07
N ARG A 86 -6.59 2.38 0.57
CA ARG A 86 -7.42 3.37 1.30
C ARG A 86 -7.94 2.81 2.62
N ALA A 87 -8.49 1.60 2.59
CA ALA A 87 -9.05 0.94 3.77
C ALA A 87 -7.99 0.70 4.84
N TYR A 88 -6.77 0.30 4.44
CA TYR A 88 -5.65 0.12 5.35
C TYR A 88 -5.21 1.42 6.01
N ALA A 89 -5.07 2.51 5.22
CA ALA A 89 -4.75 3.84 5.76
C ALA A 89 -5.84 4.35 6.73
N ALA A 90 -7.12 4.17 6.37
CA ALA A 90 -8.23 4.53 7.25
C ALA A 90 -8.23 3.73 8.55
N ARG A 91 -7.93 2.42 8.49
CA ARG A 91 -7.83 1.57 9.69
C ARG A 91 -6.68 2.00 10.60
N LEU A 92 -5.50 2.29 10.03
CA LEU A 92 -4.36 2.83 10.79
C LEU A 92 -4.77 4.08 11.57
N HIS A 93 -5.41 5.04 10.90
CA HIS A 93 -5.86 6.28 11.52
C HIS A 93 -6.90 6.02 12.62
N LYS A 94 -7.88 5.16 12.37
CA LYS A 94 -8.92 4.77 13.34
C LYS A 94 -8.33 4.16 14.62
N GLU A 95 -7.21 3.45 14.51
CA GLU A 95 -6.51 2.82 15.63
C GLU A 95 -5.41 3.69 16.25
N GLY A 96 -5.37 4.98 15.89
CA GLY A 96 -4.46 5.96 16.49
C GLY A 96 -3.04 5.98 15.90
N THR A 97 -2.77 5.21 14.84
CA THR A 97 -1.52 5.30 14.10
C THR A 97 -1.61 6.40 13.04
N ARG A 98 -0.70 7.37 13.06
CA ARG A 98 -0.61 8.40 12.01
C ARG A 98 -0.40 7.74 10.64
N ALA A 99 -1.27 8.05 9.69
CA ALA A 99 -1.18 7.56 8.32
C ALA A 99 -1.56 8.69 7.36
N ASP A 100 -0.59 9.12 6.54
CA ASP A 100 -0.82 10.04 5.44
C ASP A 100 -1.13 9.22 4.18
N LEU A 101 -2.27 9.47 3.55
CA LEU A 101 -2.69 8.81 2.30
C LEU A 101 -2.55 9.81 1.15
N VAL A 102 -1.85 9.41 0.08
CA VAL A 102 -1.72 10.22 -1.15
C VAL A 102 -2.12 9.41 -2.36
N GLU A 103 -3.05 9.95 -3.13
CA GLU A 103 -3.65 9.26 -4.27
C GLU A 103 -3.21 9.89 -5.59
N PHE A 104 -2.60 9.08 -6.46
CA PHE A 104 -2.21 9.50 -7.80
C PHE A 104 -3.28 9.07 -8.80
N GLY A 105 -4.36 9.86 -8.88
CA GLY A 105 -5.58 9.53 -9.63
C GLY A 105 -5.38 9.19 -11.11
N GLY A 106 -4.35 9.72 -11.75
CA GLY A 106 -4.05 9.48 -13.18
C GLY A 106 -3.01 8.39 -13.44
N MET A 107 -2.60 7.62 -12.44
CA MET A 107 -1.51 6.64 -12.54
C MET A 107 -2.01 5.20 -12.47
N LEU A 108 -1.23 4.30 -13.08
CA LEU A 108 -1.38 2.84 -13.02
C LEU A 108 -0.57 2.25 -11.86
N HIS A 109 -0.87 1.01 -11.49
CA HIS A 109 -0.04 0.24 -10.54
C HIS A 109 1.44 0.22 -10.98
N GLY A 110 2.36 0.33 -10.02
CA GLY A 110 3.81 0.26 -10.29
C GLY A 110 4.45 1.52 -10.89
N PHE A 111 3.68 2.62 -11.08
CA PHE A 111 4.17 3.81 -11.77
C PHE A 111 5.46 4.41 -11.18
N LEU A 112 5.69 4.30 -9.86
CA LEU A 112 6.88 4.85 -9.19
C LEU A 112 8.20 4.30 -9.73
N SER A 113 8.20 3.11 -10.33
CA SER A 113 9.40 2.49 -10.91
C SER A 113 9.83 3.14 -12.23
N SER A 114 9.02 4.05 -12.80
CA SER A 114 9.30 4.74 -14.07
C SER A 114 9.42 6.28 -13.91
N PRO A 115 10.26 6.80 -13.01
CA PRO A 115 10.37 8.24 -12.73
C PRO A 115 10.90 9.06 -13.93
N MET A 116 11.55 8.42 -14.89
CA MET A 116 12.03 9.11 -16.09
C MET A 116 10.94 9.29 -17.16
N LEU A 117 9.85 8.51 -17.08
CA LEU A 117 8.81 8.47 -18.10
C LEU A 117 7.50 9.13 -17.65
N LEU A 118 7.21 9.11 -16.35
CA LEU A 118 5.93 9.58 -15.80
C LEU A 118 6.13 10.73 -14.83
N HIS A 119 5.48 11.87 -15.07
CA HIS A 119 5.49 13.00 -14.13
C HIS A 119 4.95 12.62 -12.75
N GLY A 120 3.94 11.73 -12.70
CA GLY A 120 3.42 11.20 -11.44
C GLY A 120 4.49 10.47 -10.65
N ALA A 121 5.33 9.67 -11.33
CA ALA A 121 6.38 8.88 -10.69
C ALA A 121 7.43 9.78 -10.03
N ARG A 122 7.91 10.83 -10.71
CA ARG A 122 8.82 11.81 -10.07
C ARG A 122 8.23 12.41 -8.81
N ARG A 123 6.98 12.90 -8.89
CA ARG A 123 6.30 13.50 -7.73
C ARG A 123 6.14 12.50 -6.58
N GLY A 124 5.75 11.26 -6.87
CA GLY A 124 5.59 10.21 -5.87
C GLY A 124 6.92 9.81 -5.21
N THR A 125 8.00 9.68 -5.99
CA THR A 125 9.34 9.42 -5.43
C THR A 125 9.82 10.59 -4.57
N SER A 126 9.64 11.84 -5.03
CA SER A 126 9.99 13.03 -4.25
C SER A 126 9.20 13.13 -2.94
N LEU A 127 7.91 12.80 -2.95
CA LEU A 127 7.07 12.74 -1.76
C LEU A 127 7.58 11.69 -0.76
N ALA A 128 7.86 10.47 -1.22
CA ALA A 128 8.38 9.41 -0.37
C ALA A 128 9.74 9.78 0.25
N ALA A 129 10.63 10.41 -0.55
CA ALA A 129 11.92 10.89 -0.07
C ALA A 129 11.77 12.01 0.97
N ALA A 130 10.83 12.95 0.77
CA ALA A 130 10.56 14.02 1.71
C ALA A 130 10.03 13.49 3.05
N ALA A 131 9.07 12.56 3.02
CA ALA A 131 8.52 11.94 4.23
C ALA A 131 9.60 11.15 5.01
N LEU A 132 10.47 10.42 4.30
CA LEU A 132 11.59 9.74 4.92
C LEU A 132 12.57 10.75 5.55
N ARG A 133 12.92 11.82 4.84
CA ARG A 133 13.81 12.87 5.36
C ARG A 133 13.23 13.50 6.62
N GLU A 134 11.95 13.86 6.64
CA GLU A 134 11.28 14.43 7.80
C GLU A 134 11.37 13.49 9.01
N ALA A 135 11.00 12.22 8.85
CA ALA A 135 11.05 11.23 9.92
C ALA A 135 12.47 11.00 10.46
N LEU A 136 13.49 11.03 9.58
CA LEU A 136 14.88 10.84 9.98
C LEU A 136 15.49 12.11 10.62
N VAL A 137 15.09 13.31 10.19
CA VAL A 137 15.59 14.57 10.76
C VAL A 137 14.96 14.85 12.12
N LEU A 138 13.66 14.58 12.30
CA LEU A 138 12.98 14.71 13.59
C LEU A 138 13.56 13.77 14.67
N ARG A 139 14.31 12.74 14.27
CA ARG A 139 15.05 11.86 15.18
C ARG A 139 16.36 12.48 15.69
N ALA A 140 16.96 13.37 14.91
CA ALA A 140 18.27 13.95 15.23
C ALA A 140 18.17 15.17 16.18
N GLN A 141 16.96 15.50 16.63
CA GLN A 141 16.65 16.60 17.55
C GLN A 141 16.15 16.03 18.87
#